data_AF-A0A975D0T1-F1
#
_entry.id   AF-A0A975D0T1-F1
#
_cell.length_a   1.000
_cell.length_b   1.000
_cell.length_c   1.000
_cell.angle_alpha   90.00
_cell.angle_beta   90.00
_cell.angle_gamma   90.00
#
_symmetry.space_group_name_H-M   'P 1'
#
loop_
_entity.id
_entity.type
_entity.pdbx_description
1 polymer ?
#
loop_
_entity_poly.entity_id
_entity_poly.type
_entity_poly.pdbx_seq_one_letter_code
_entity_poly.pdbx_strand_id
1 'polypeptide(L)'
;MFAGTAIRKRKPDTGLLRPYRPKPADFRETYILIGWDGIDEHFHTNWRCIRRWIIEQIAEDEAAGRIHLKAARAAWIRENGRLLSRTGSRRRAKRYCAGRTLTSVSG
;
A
#
# COMPACT_ATOMS: atom_id res chain seq x y z
N MET A 1 -1.38 20.13 43.20
CA MET A 1 -0.56 18.90 42.99
C MET A 1 -1.04 18.24 41.72
N PHE A 2 -0.28 18.28 40.63
CA PHE A 2 -0.69 17.66 39.35
C PHE A 2 -0.03 16.29 39.22
N ALA A 3 -0.84 15.24 39.17
CA ALA A 3 -0.41 13.86 38.99
C ALA A 3 0.22 13.68 37.59
N GLY A 4 1.49 13.28 37.56
CA GLY A 4 2.23 13.03 36.33
C GLY A 4 1.62 11.89 35.53
N THR A 5 1.20 12.17 34.30
CA THR A 5 0.75 11.19 33.33
C THR A 5 1.94 10.32 32.92
N ALA A 6 2.05 9.12 33.50
CA ALA A 6 3.06 8.15 33.11
C ALA A 6 2.87 7.79 31.62
N ILE A 7 3.75 8.32 30.77
CA ILE A 7 3.81 7.97 29.35
C ILE A 7 4.19 6.49 29.28
N ARG A 8 3.20 5.60 29.09
CA ARG A 8 3.43 4.17 28.88
C ARG A 8 4.32 4.01 27.66
N LYS A 9 5.58 3.62 27.88
CA LYS A 9 6.57 3.33 26.85
C LYS A 9 5.95 2.28 25.89
N ARG A 10 5.61 2.68 24.67
CA ARG A 10 5.06 1.75 23.67
C ARG A 10 6.08 0.65 23.45
N LYS A 11 5.74 -0.60 23.78
CA LYS A 11 6.60 -1.74 23.45
C LYS A 11 6.76 -1.75 21.93
N PRO A 12 7.99 -1.80 21.40
CA PRO A 12 8.17 -1.95 19.96
C PRO A 12 7.46 -3.23 19.52
N ASP A 13 6.53 -3.11 18.58
CA ASP A 13 5.87 -4.26 17.98
C ASP A 13 6.93 -5.02 17.18
N THR A 14 7.48 -6.06 17.80
CA THR A 14 8.52 -6.90 17.20
C THR A 14 7.98 -7.73 16.04
N GLY A 15 6.66 -7.74 15.80
CA GLY A 15 6.01 -8.45 14.70
C GLY A 15 6.14 -9.98 14.76
N LEU A 16 6.77 -10.52 15.80
CA LEU A 16 7.16 -11.92 15.94
C LEU A 16 6.05 -12.81 16.53
N LEU A 17 5.05 -12.23 17.21
CA LEU A 17 3.95 -12.96 17.87
C LEU A 17 2.59 -12.32 17.56
N ARG A 18 2.31 -12.01 16.29
CA ARG A 18 0.93 -11.67 15.87
C ARG A 18 0.23 -12.94 15.36
N PRO A 19 -1.06 -13.14 15.69
CA PRO A 19 -1.82 -14.26 15.15
C PRO A 19 -1.80 -14.22 13.63
N TYR A 20 -1.59 -15.38 13.01
CA TYR A 20 -1.57 -15.52 11.56
C TYR A 20 -2.93 -15.07 10.99
N ARG A 21 -2.91 -13.99 10.20
CA ARG A 21 -4.11 -13.50 9.54
C ARG A 21 -4.22 -14.14 8.15
N PRO A 22 -5.27 -14.91 7.84
CA PRO A 22 -5.44 -15.47 6.50
C PRO A 22 -5.65 -14.35 5.48
N LYS A 23 -5.31 -14.62 4.22
CA LYS A 23 -5.55 -13.69 3.12
C LYS A 23 -7.06 -13.55 2.87
N PRO A 24 -7.60 -12.33 2.80
CA PRO A 24 -8.98 -12.10 2.39
C PRO A 24 -9.25 -12.61 0.96
N ALA A 25 -10.44 -13.16 0.70
CA ALA A 25 -10.79 -13.71 -0.61
C ALA A 25 -10.88 -12.62 -1.71
N ASP A 26 -11.30 -11.41 -1.34
CA ASP A 26 -11.43 -10.23 -2.18
C ASP A 26 -10.11 -9.47 -2.39
N PHE A 27 -9.01 -9.93 -1.76
CA PHE A 27 -7.73 -9.23 -1.76
C PHE A 27 -7.25 -8.85 -3.16
N ARG A 28 -7.39 -9.75 -4.12
CA ARG A 28 -6.97 -9.53 -5.51
C ARG A 28 -7.69 -8.34 -6.14
N GLU A 29 -9.01 -8.30 -6.03
CA GLU A 29 -9.86 -7.27 -6.62
C GLU A 29 -9.58 -5.92 -5.95
N THR A 30 -9.53 -5.90 -4.63
CA THR A 30 -9.24 -4.70 -3.84
C THR A 30 -7.85 -4.15 -4.14
N TYR A 31 -6.82 -5.00 -4.29
CA TYR A 31 -5.49 -4.56 -4.68
C TYR A 31 -5.46 -3.97 -6.10
N ILE A 32 -6.21 -4.56 -7.04
CA ILE A 32 -6.30 -4.02 -8.41
C ILE A 32 -6.95 -2.65 -8.42
N LEU A 33 -7.98 -2.43 -7.61
CA LEU A 33 -8.69 -1.14 -7.49
C LEU A 33 -7.82 -0.08 -6.80
N ILE A 34 -7.41 -0.34 -5.55
CA ILE A 34 -6.77 0.67 -4.68
C ILE A 34 -5.27 0.75 -4.97
N GLY A 35 -4.59 -0.39 -5.00
CA GLY A 35 -3.14 -0.50 -5.15
C GLY A 35 -2.40 -0.62 -3.84
N TRP A 36 -1.13 -0.19 -3.85
CA TRP A 36 -0.28 -0.25 -2.65
C TRP A 36 -0.62 0.84 -1.63
N ASP A 37 -0.91 2.06 -2.10
CA ASP A 37 -1.19 3.19 -1.22
C ASP A 37 -2.65 3.13 -0.73
N GLY A 38 -2.85 2.83 0.57
CA GLY A 38 -4.17 2.78 1.22
C GLY A 38 -4.74 1.37 1.43
N ILE A 39 -4.06 0.32 1.01
CA ILE A 39 -4.52 -1.07 1.21
C ILE A 39 -4.35 -1.56 2.66
N ASP A 40 -3.36 -1.02 3.36
CA ASP A 40 -3.13 -1.24 4.78
C ASP A 40 -4.26 -0.64 5.63
N GLU A 41 -4.73 0.56 5.25
CA GLU A 41 -5.91 1.19 5.82
C GLU A 41 -7.18 0.39 5.53
N HIS A 42 -7.37 -0.05 4.28
CA HIS A 42 -8.56 -0.82 3.87
C HIS A 42 -8.71 -2.13 4.66
N PHE A 43 -7.64 -2.91 4.79
CA PHE A 43 -7.68 -4.19 5.51
C PHE A 43 -7.33 -4.06 7.00
N HIS A 44 -7.11 -2.83 7.50
CA HIS A 44 -6.65 -2.54 8.86
C HIS A 44 -5.53 -3.48 9.29
N THR A 45 -4.48 -3.57 8.48
CA THR A 45 -3.42 -4.57 8.64
C THR A 45 -2.04 -3.97 8.39
N ASN A 46 -1.00 -4.66 8.85
CA ASN A 46 0.37 -4.20 8.67
C ASN A 46 0.88 -4.52 7.25
N TRP A 47 1.74 -3.66 6.70
CA TRP A 47 2.38 -3.85 5.40
C TRP A 47 3.05 -5.22 5.22
N ARG A 48 3.54 -5.86 6.29
CA ARG A 48 4.10 -7.22 6.23
C ARG A 48 3.06 -8.28 5.86
N CYS A 49 1.84 -8.16 6.38
CA CYS A 49 0.73 -9.06 6.01
C CYS A 49 0.35 -8.85 4.54
N ILE A 50 0.22 -7.58 4.12
CA ILE A 50 -0.05 -7.25 2.72
C ILE A 50 1.03 -7.83 1.80
N ARG A 51 2.31 -7.67 2.14
CA ARG A 51 3.41 -8.22 1.34
C ARG A 51 3.32 -9.73 1.22
N ARG A 52 3.00 -10.45 2.30
CA ARG A 52 2.81 -11.90 2.27
C ARG A 52 1.62 -12.28 1.39
N TRP A 53 0.48 -11.61 1.53
CA TRP A 53 -0.70 -11.84 0.70
C TRP A 53 -0.45 -11.58 -0.79
N ILE A 54 0.39 -10.60 -1.15
CA ILE A 54 0.82 -10.39 -2.54
C ILE A 54 1.60 -11.61 -3.06
N ILE A 55 2.52 -12.15 -2.26
CA ILE A 55 3.30 -13.34 -2.65
C ILE A 55 2.38 -14.55 -2.81
N GLU A 56 1.48 -14.78 -1.84
CA GLU A 56 0.48 -15.85 -1.89
C GLU A 56 -0.43 -15.71 -3.11
N GLN A 57 -0.92 -14.50 -3.42
CA GLN A 57 -1.76 -14.25 -4.59
C GLN A 57 -1.03 -14.46 -5.92
N ILE A 58 0.25 -14.08 -6.00
CA ILE A 58 1.06 -14.30 -7.21
C ILE A 58 1.21 -15.81 -7.48
N ALA A 59 1.50 -16.60 -6.45
CA ALA A 59 1.60 -18.06 -6.58
C ALA A 59 0.26 -18.69 -6.98
N GLU A 60 -0.86 -18.21 -6.44
CA GLU A 60 -2.20 -18.67 -6.85
C GLU A 60 -2.57 -18.26 -8.28
N ASP A 61 -2.21 -17.05 -8.70
CA ASP A 61 -2.43 -16.60 -10.07
C ASP A 61 -1.61 -17.47 -11.04
N GLU A 62 -0.36 -17.79 -10.72
CA GLU A 62 0.51 -18.68 -11.50
C GLU A 62 -0.07 -20.10 -11.61
N ALA A 63 -0.47 -20.69 -10.47
CA ALA A 63 -1.06 -22.03 -10.44
C ALA A 63 -2.37 -22.12 -11.24
N ALA A 64 -3.12 -21.01 -11.31
CA ALA A 64 -4.38 -20.92 -12.04
C ALA A 64 -4.21 -20.44 -13.50
N GLY A 65 -2.98 -20.17 -13.97
CA GLY A 65 -2.73 -19.61 -15.30
C GLY A 65 -3.33 -18.20 -15.51
N ARG A 66 -3.58 -17.47 -14.43
CA ARG A 66 -4.17 -16.11 -14.46
C ARG A 66 -3.09 -15.06 -14.66
N ILE A 67 -3.51 -13.90 -15.19
CA ILE A 67 -2.65 -12.72 -15.26
C ILE A 67 -2.25 -12.32 -13.84
N HIS A 68 -0.93 -12.24 -13.60
CA HIS A 68 -0.37 -11.84 -12.32
C HIS A 68 -1.00 -10.55 -11.80
N LEU A 69 -1.27 -10.52 -10.49
CA LEU A 69 -1.79 -9.38 -9.74
C LEU A 69 -1.23 -8.00 -10.18
N LYS A 70 0.09 -7.89 -10.34
CA LYS A 70 0.74 -6.63 -10.76
C LYS A 70 0.41 -6.23 -12.20
N ALA A 71 0.37 -7.20 -13.11
CA ALA A 71 0.01 -6.97 -14.50
C ALA A 71 -1.49 -6.63 -14.64
N ALA A 72 -2.35 -7.30 -13.87
CA ALA A 72 -3.77 -6.99 -13.80
C ALA A 72 -4.02 -5.56 -13.31
N ARG A 73 -3.29 -5.11 -12.28
CA ARG A 73 -3.33 -3.71 -11.84
C ARG A 73 -2.84 -2.75 -12.92
N ALA A 74 -1.75 -3.07 -13.62
CA ALA A 74 -1.25 -2.22 -14.69
C ALA A 74 -2.25 -2.10 -15.85
N ALA A 75 -3.00 -3.17 -16.17
CA ALA A 75 -4.11 -3.12 -17.12
C ALA A 75 -5.24 -2.21 -16.62
N TRP A 76 -5.68 -2.41 -15.37
CA TRP A 76 -6.72 -1.58 -14.77
C TRP A 76 -6.35 -0.10 -14.73
N ILE A 77 -5.09 0.26 -14.42
CA ILE A 77 -4.61 1.65 -14.46
C ILE A 77 -4.59 2.20 -15.89
N ARG A 78 -4.26 1.40 -16.92
CA ARG A 78 -4.31 1.88 -18.31
C ARG A 78 -5.73 2.23 -18.72
N GLU A 79 -6.71 1.45 -18.29
CA GLU A 79 -8.13 1.66 -18.58
C GLU A 79 -8.74 2.79 -17.73
N ASN A 80 -8.40 2.85 -16.44
CA ASN A 80 -9.06 3.70 -15.44
C ASN A 80 -8.18 4.87 -14.95
N GLY A 81 -6.96 5.01 -15.45
CA GLY A 81 -5.96 5.96 -14.94
C GLY A 81 -6.38 7.43 -15.01
N ARG A 82 -7.29 7.79 -15.93
CA ARG A 82 -7.92 9.12 -15.99
C ARG A 82 -8.81 9.42 -14.77
N LEU A 83 -9.36 8.41 -14.11
CA LEU A 83 -10.13 8.55 -12.87
C LEU A 83 -9.22 8.71 -11.65
N LEU A 84 -8.09 8.00 -11.62
CA LEU A 84 -7.10 8.08 -10.53
C LEU A 84 -6.40 9.45 -10.46
N SER A 85 -6.14 10.10 -11.61
CA SER A 85 -5.46 11.40 -11.66
C SER A 85 -6.27 12.52 -11.00
N ARG A 86 -7.61 12.41 -10.99
CA ARG A 86 -8.51 13.36 -10.31
C ARG A 86 -8.45 13.24 -8.79
N THR A 87 -8.10 12.07 -8.27
CA THR A 87 -8.12 11.77 -6.82
C THR A 87 -6.72 11.81 -6.19
N GLY A 88 -5.66 11.51 -6.93
CA GLY A 88 -4.29 11.30 -6.40
C GLY A 88 -3.27 12.43 -6.56
N SER A 89 -3.60 13.53 -7.24
CA SER A 89 -2.60 14.58 -7.59
C SER A 89 -2.10 15.42 -6.40
N ARG A 90 -2.78 15.43 -5.25
CA ARG A 90 -2.43 16.35 -4.14
C ARG A 90 -1.28 15.90 -3.23
N ARG A 91 -0.68 14.71 -3.42
CA ARG A 91 0.40 14.20 -2.55
C ARG A 91 1.72 13.88 -3.24
N ARG A 92 1.92 14.27 -4.51
CA ARG A 92 3.28 14.37 -5.06
C ARG A 92 3.89 15.65 -4.51
N ALA A 93 4.38 15.58 -3.27
CA ALA A 93 5.13 16.65 -2.64
C ALA A 93 6.13 17.22 -3.65
N LYS A 94 6.06 18.53 -3.89
CA LYS A 94 7.09 19.26 -4.63
C LYS A 94 8.45 18.78 -4.10
N ARG A 95 9.34 18.33 -5.00
CA ARG A 95 10.70 17.94 -4.63
C ARG A 95 11.43 19.20 -4.18
N TYR A 96 11.34 19.48 -2.89
CA TYR A 96 12.07 20.55 -2.23
C TYR A 96 13.44 19.99 -1.82
N CYS A 97 14.52 20.52 -2.40
CA CYS A 97 15.87 20.39 -1.86
C CYS A 97 16.41 21.80 -1.62
N ALA A 98 16.85 22.09 -0.39
CA ALA A 98 17.57 23.32 -0.04
C ALA A 98 16.90 24.63 -0.52
N GLY A 99 15.59 24.78 -0.34
CA GLY A 99 14.87 26.03 -0.65
C GLY A 99 14.63 26.30 -2.15
N ARG A 100 14.92 25.35 -3.05
CA ARG A 100 14.64 25.49 -4.49
C ARG A 100 13.71 24.40 -4.99
N THR A 101 12.77 24.78 -5.86
CA THR A 101 11.90 23.83 -6.56
C THR A 101 12.66 23.30 -7.77
N LEU A 102 12.86 21.99 -7.86
CA LEU A 102 13.50 21.38 -9.03
C LEU A 102 12.58 21.51 -10.25
N THR A 103 12.95 22.38 -11.20
CA THR A 103 12.39 22.39 -12.54
C THR A 103 13.10 21.32 -13.38
N SER A 104 12.34 20.45 -14.05
CA SER A 104 12.93 19.53 -15.03
C SER A 104 13.61 20.34 -16.12
N VAL A 105 14.90 20.07 -16.36
CA VAL A 105 15.60 20.58 -17.54
C VAL A 105 15.07 19.78 -18.73
N SER A 106 14.35 20.45 -19.62
CA SER A 106 14.01 19.89 -20.93
C SER A 106 15.29 19.87 -21.77
N GLY A 107 15.74 18.67 -22.14
CA GLY A 107 16.75 18.46 -23.18
C GLY A 107 16.06 18.05 -24.47
#